data_AF-A0A126P836-F1
#
_entry.id   AF-A0A126P836-F1
#
_cell.length_a   1.000
_cell.length_b   1.000
_cell.length_c   1.000
_cell.angle_alpha   90.00
_cell.angle_beta   90.00
_cell.angle_gamma   90.00
#
_symmetry.space_group_name_H-M   'P 1'
#
loop_
_entity.id
_entity.type
_entity.pdbx_description
1 polymer ?
#
loop_
_entity_poly.entity_id
_entity_poly.type
_entity_poly.pdbx_seq_one_letter_code
_entity_poly.pdbx_strand_id
1 'polypeptide(L)'
;MATLTKKLRTGLALLAGVMPEAASKIFEKVTGETLLAEGVTKLADGTPIQRFRMYRRATMQGAVNHERRLLKAFELEGRAGVLAYCQKYIEPEHFGSFAAKLAELVPA
;
A
#
# COMPACT_ATOMS: atom_id res chain seq x y z
N MET A 1 -10.45 -16.43 9.62
CA MET A 1 -10.39 -15.54 8.44
C MET A 1 -11.78 -15.00 8.21
N ALA A 2 -11.96 -13.69 8.10
CA ALA A 2 -13.26 -13.09 7.88
C ALA A 2 -13.73 -13.34 6.43
N THR A 3 -14.97 -13.75 6.23
CA THR A 3 -15.51 -14.05 4.90
C THR A 3 -15.94 -12.77 4.19
N LEU A 4 -15.40 -12.50 3.00
CA LEU A 4 -15.81 -11.37 2.16
C LEU A 4 -17.16 -11.65 1.48
N THR A 5 -18.23 -11.02 1.97
CA THR A 5 -19.51 -11.01 1.26
C THR A 5 -19.48 -10.02 0.09
N LYS A 6 -20.35 -10.21 -0.91
CA LYS A 6 -20.48 -9.28 -2.06
C LYS A 6 -20.78 -7.84 -1.59
N LYS A 7 -21.66 -7.69 -0.58
CA LYS A 7 -21.99 -6.38 0.03
C LYS A 7 -20.77 -5.73 0.67
N LEU A 8 -19.97 -6.51 1.40
CA LEU A 8 -18.79 -5.99 2.09
C LEU A 8 -17.67 -5.59 1.10
N ARG A 9 -17.52 -6.35 0.00
CA ARG A 9 -16.63 -5.98 -1.11
C ARG A 9 -17.00 -4.61 -1.70
N THR A 10 -18.29 -4.42 -2.00
CA THR A 10 -18.79 -3.15 -2.54
C THR A 10 -18.63 -2.00 -1.55
N GLY A 11 -18.92 -2.23 -0.26
CA GLY A 11 -18.72 -1.23 0.80
C GLY A 11 -17.27 -0.79 0.92
N LEU A 12 -16.32 -1.74 0.94
CA LEU A 12 -14.89 -1.43 0.99
C LEU A 12 -14.38 -0.74 -0.28
N ALA A 13 -14.91 -1.08 -1.46
CA ALA A 13 -14.58 -0.39 -2.70
C ALA A 13 -15.07 1.07 -2.71
N LEU A 14 -16.28 1.33 -2.20
CA LEU A 14 -16.79 2.70 -2.03
C LEU A 14 -15.94 3.50 -1.03
N LEU A 15 -15.53 2.87 0.07
CA LEU A 15 -14.61 3.49 1.04
C LEU A 15 -13.24 3.78 0.43
N ALA A 16 -12.74 2.91 -0.46
CA ALA A 16 -11.49 3.16 -1.18
C ALA A 16 -11.56 4.42 -2.05
N GLY A 17 -12.71 4.70 -2.66
CA GLY A 17 -12.92 5.85 -3.54
C GLY A 17 -12.89 7.21 -2.83
N VAL A 18 -13.01 7.24 -1.51
CA VAL A 18 -12.90 8.47 -0.69
C VAL A 18 -11.55 8.57 0.05
N MET A 19 -10.65 7.60 -0.14
CA MET A 19 -9.32 7.67 0.46
C MET A 19 -8.45 8.67 -0.31
N PRO A 20 -7.58 9.42 0.40
CA PRO A 20 -6.67 10.33 -0.27
C PRO A 20 -5.73 9.55 -1.18
N GLU A 21 -5.36 10.17 -2.30
CA GLU A 21 -4.40 9.57 -3.21
C GLU A 21 -3.07 9.33 -2.50
N ALA A 22 -2.58 8.10 -2.60
CA ALA A 22 -1.29 7.73 -2.05
C ALA A 22 -0.38 7.13 -3.12
N ALA A 23 0.90 7.43 -3.00
CA ALA A 23 1.95 6.87 -3.82
C ALA A 23 2.56 5.62 -3.18
N SER A 24 2.63 4.53 -3.94
CA SER A 24 3.41 3.34 -3.64
C SER A 24 4.73 3.40 -4.40
N LYS A 25 5.86 3.15 -3.73
CA LYS A 25 7.11 2.88 -4.45
C LYS A 25 6.96 1.57 -5.20
N ILE A 26 7.02 1.62 -6.53
CA ILE A 26 7.17 0.45 -7.38
C ILE A 26 8.67 0.17 -7.48
N PHE A 27 9.05 -1.05 -7.14
CA PHE A 27 10.44 -1.49 -7.25
C PHE A 27 10.60 -2.38 -8.46
N GLU A 28 11.48 -1.98 -9.37
CA GLU A 28 11.98 -2.81 -10.46
C GLU A 28 13.25 -3.53 -10.01
N LYS A 29 13.47 -4.73 -10.56
CA LYS A 29 14.74 -5.43 -10.43
C LYS A 29 15.68 -4.99 -11.55
N VAL A 30 16.83 -4.41 -11.20
CA VAL A 30 17.82 -3.89 -12.15
C VAL A 30 19.18 -4.54 -11.86
N THR A 31 19.97 -4.85 -12.89
CA THR A 31 21.33 -5.39 -12.71
C THR A 31 22.29 -4.28 -12.29
N GLY A 32 23.38 -4.65 -11.60
CA GLY A 32 24.44 -3.71 -11.25
C GLY A 32 25.13 -3.14 -12.49
N GLU A 33 25.22 -3.91 -13.57
CA GLU A 33 25.74 -3.43 -14.85
C GLU A 33 24.93 -2.26 -15.41
N THR A 34 23.60 -2.35 -15.42
CA THR A 34 22.74 -1.24 -15.86
C THR A 34 22.92 -0.02 -14.97
N LEU A 35 22.99 -0.20 -13.64
CA LEU A 35 23.22 0.91 -12.70
C LEU A 35 24.58 1.58 -12.89
N LEU A 36 25.63 0.80 -13.15
CA LEU A 36 26.97 1.33 -13.44
C LEU A 36 26.99 2.09 -14.77
N ALA A 37 26.28 1.61 -15.80
CA ALA A 37 26.13 2.30 -17.08
C ALA A 37 25.37 3.64 -16.94
N GLU A 38 24.44 3.73 -15.99
CA GLU A 38 23.72 4.97 -15.62
C GLU A 38 24.55 5.92 -14.75
N GLY A 39 25.77 5.55 -14.35
CA GLY A 39 26.66 6.37 -13.50
C GLY A 39 26.44 6.19 -12.00
N VAL A 40 25.59 5.26 -11.57
CA VAL A 40 25.38 4.93 -10.15
C VAL A 40 26.49 3.99 -9.68
N THR A 41 27.41 4.49 -8.86
CA THR A 41 28.60 3.74 -8.40
C THR A 41 28.46 3.16 -7.00
N LYS A 42 27.54 3.70 -6.18
CA LYS A 42 27.32 3.29 -4.78
C LYS A 42 25.83 3.28 -4.44
N LEU A 43 25.45 2.42 -3.49
CA LEU A 43 24.14 2.40 -2.86
C LEU A 43 23.97 3.57 -1.87
N ALA A 44 22.74 3.78 -1.40
CA ALA A 44 22.42 4.82 -0.42
C ALA A 44 23.16 4.68 0.92
N ASP A 45 23.62 3.47 1.26
CA ASP A 45 24.44 3.19 2.45
C ASP A 45 25.95 3.35 2.20
N GLY A 46 26.36 3.77 1.00
CA GLY A 46 27.77 3.94 0.61
C GLY A 46 28.44 2.69 0.05
N THR A 47 27.78 1.53 0.05
CA THR A 47 28.33 0.28 -0.50
C THR A 47 28.49 0.38 -2.02
N PRO A 48 29.63 -0.03 -2.62
CA PRO A 48 29.80 0.00 -4.07
C PRO A 48 28.83 -0.96 -4.79
N ILE A 49 28.38 -0.55 -5.97
CA ILE A 49 27.56 -1.39 -6.86
C ILE A 49 28.44 -2.52 -7.41
N GLN A 50 27.91 -3.75 -7.36
CA GLN A 50 28.53 -4.95 -7.91
C GLN A 50 27.87 -5.28 -9.25
N ARG A 51 28.67 -5.35 -10.32
CA ARG A 51 28.20 -5.52 -11.71
C ARG A 51 27.21 -6.69 -11.90
N PHE A 52 27.50 -7.85 -11.30
CA PHE A 52 26.72 -9.07 -11.48
C PHE A 52 25.56 -9.25 -10.48
N ARG A 53 25.32 -8.27 -9.61
CA ARG A 53 24.27 -8.35 -8.58
C ARG A 53 22.98 -7.71 -9.06
N MET A 54 21.85 -8.26 -8.61
CA MET A 54 20.52 -7.67 -8.82
C MET A 54 20.16 -6.71 -7.67
N TYR A 55 19.62 -5.55 -8.03
CA TYR A 55 19.22 -4.49 -7.11
C TYR A 55 17.73 -4.17 -7.27
N ARG A 56 17.12 -3.61 -6.24
CA ARG A 56 15.76 -3.04 -6.31
C ARG A 56 15.86 -1.53 -6.52
N ARG A 57 15.44 -1.05 -7.67
CA ARG A 57 15.34 0.38 -7.99
C ARG A 57 13.90 0.83 -7.84
N ALA A 58 13.66 1.90 -7.10
CA ALA A 58 12.35 2.55 -7.12
C ALA A 58 12.18 3.27 -8.46
N THR A 59 11.22 2.87 -9.29
CA THR A 59 11.05 3.40 -10.66
C THR A 59 9.97 4.45 -10.75
N MET A 60 8.84 4.22 -10.09
CA MET A 60 7.73 5.17 -10.05
C MET A 60 7.00 5.11 -8.72
N GLN A 61 6.38 6.23 -8.37
CA GLN A 61 5.29 6.28 -7.44
C GLN A 61 4.03 5.83 -8.17
N GLY A 62 3.68 4.54 -8.08
CA GLY A 62 2.39 4.05 -8.59
C GLY A 62 1.27 4.43 -7.63
N ALA A 63 0.07 4.73 -8.14
CA ALA A 63 -1.09 4.95 -7.29
C ALA A 63 -1.36 3.71 -6.42
N VAL A 64 -1.54 3.91 -5.11
CA VAL A 64 -1.94 2.86 -4.19
C VAL A 64 -3.37 2.42 -4.56
N ASN A 65 -3.53 1.14 -4.88
CA ASN A 65 -4.85 0.55 -5.00
C ASN A 65 -5.43 0.32 -3.60
N HIS A 66 -6.08 1.34 -3.05
CA HIS A 66 -6.68 1.30 -1.71
C HIS A 66 -7.72 0.19 -1.59
N GLU A 67 -8.53 -0.06 -2.62
CA GLU A 67 -9.53 -1.13 -2.63
C GLU A 67 -8.89 -2.50 -2.36
N ARG A 68 -7.86 -2.87 -3.14
CA ARG A 68 -7.16 -4.15 -2.95
C ARG A 68 -6.53 -4.26 -1.56
N ARG A 69 -6.02 -3.16 -1.01
CA ARG A 69 -5.39 -3.14 0.31
C ARG A 69 -6.42 -3.28 1.43
N LEU A 70 -7.56 -2.59 1.34
CA LEU A 70 -8.67 -2.69 2.30
C LEU A 70 -9.25 -4.10 2.32
N LEU A 71 -9.49 -4.70 1.14
CA LEU A 71 -9.99 -6.07 1.03
C LEU A 71 -9.03 -7.06 1.69
N LYS A 72 -7.73 -6.95 1.39
CA LYS A 72 -6.72 -7.82 1.99
C LYS A 72 -6.60 -7.61 3.51
N ALA A 73 -6.67 -6.37 3.98
CA ALA A 73 -6.62 -6.06 5.39
C ALA A 73 -7.82 -6.66 6.14
N PHE A 74 -9.00 -6.64 5.52
CA PHE A 74 -10.20 -7.29 6.03
C PHE A 74 -10.07 -8.82 6.07
N GLU A 75 -9.55 -9.46 5.02
CA GLU A 75 -9.36 -10.92 5.00
C GLU A 75 -8.42 -11.41 6.11
N LEU A 76 -7.39 -10.62 6.43
CA LEU A 76 -6.37 -10.94 7.42
C LEU A 76 -6.86 -10.72 8.85
N GLU A 77 -7.36 -9.52 9.15
CA GLU A 77 -7.62 -9.06 10.52
C GLU A 77 -9.03 -8.45 10.70
N GLY A 78 -9.92 -8.65 9.72
CA GLY A 78 -11.28 -8.14 9.77
C GLY A 78 -11.32 -6.62 9.84
N ARG A 79 -12.27 -6.08 10.60
CA ARG A 79 -12.43 -4.64 10.79
C ARG A 79 -11.18 -3.97 11.39
N ALA A 80 -10.47 -4.65 12.28
CA ALA A 80 -9.27 -4.12 12.92
C ALA A 80 -8.16 -3.86 11.89
N GLY A 81 -7.95 -4.79 10.94
CA GLY A 81 -6.98 -4.63 9.86
C GLY A 81 -7.30 -3.44 8.95
N VAL A 82 -8.58 -3.27 8.61
CA VAL A 82 -9.04 -2.13 7.80
C VAL A 82 -8.75 -0.80 8.52
N LEU A 83 -9.07 -0.70 9.81
CA LEU A 83 -8.79 0.49 10.61
C LEU A 83 -7.27 0.79 10.67
N ALA A 84 -6.46 -0.22 10.97
CA ALA A 84 -5.00 -0.07 11.06
C ALA A 84 -4.36 0.36 9.73
N TYR A 85 -4.91 -0.11 8.60
CA TYR A 85 -4.47 0.36 7.29
C TYR A 85 -4.84 1.83 7.06
N CYS A 86 -6.08 2.22 7.33
CA CYS A 86 -6.58 3.57 7.09
C CYS A 86 -5.93 4.64 7.98
N GLN A 87 -5.50 4.30 9.20
CA GLN A 87 -4.78 5.23 10.10
C GLN A 87 -3.52 5.84 9.46
N LYS A 88 -2.93 5.18 8.47
CA LYS A 88 -1.71 5.67 7.78
C LYS A 88 -1.99 6.73 6.72
N TYR A 89 -3.24 6.89 6.32
CA TYR A 89 -3.65 7.71 5.18
C TYR A 89 -4.69 8.76 5.54
N ILE A 90 -5.55 8.49 6.52
CA ILE A 90 -6.62 9.40 6.91
C ILE A 90 -6.12 10.29 8.04
N GLU A 91 -6.31 11.59 7.89
CA GLU A 91 -5.98 12.56 8.94
C GLU A 91 -6.76 12.25 10.24
N PRO A 92 -6.15 12.47 11.43
CA PRO A 92 -6.77 12.10 12.70
C PRO A 92 -8.18 12.66 12.91
N GLU A 93 -8.43 13.89 12.45
CA GLU A 93 -9.72 14.58 12.54
C GLU A 93 -10.84 13.95 11.71
N HIS A 94 -10.48 13.28 10.61
CA HIS A 94 -11.43 12.58 9.75
C HIS A 94 -11.56 11.09 10.08
N PHE A 95 -10.65 10.56 10.91
CA PHE A 95 -10.62 9.14 11.23
C PHE A 95 -11.85 8.68 12.04
N GLY A 96 -12.38 9.50 12.93
CA GLY A 96 -13.59 9.19 13.71
C GLY A 96 -14.82 8.96 12.82
N SER A 97 -15.06 9.87 11.87
CA SER A 97 -16.14 9.77 10.88
C SER A 97 -15.97 8.55 9.96
N PHE A 98 -14.73 8.22 9.60
CA PHE A 98 -14.41 7.02 8.84
C PHE A 98 -14.72 5.73 9.62
N ALA A 99 -14.27 5.65 10.88
CA ALA A 99 -14.47 4.48 11.73
C ALA A 99 -15.95 4.19 12.00
N ALA A 100 -16.80 5.22 12.08
CA ALA A 100 -18.25 5.11 12.19
C ALA A 100 -18.87 4.49 10.92
N LYS A 101 -18.55 5.04 9.73
CA LYS A 101 -19.02 4.49 8.44
C LYS A 101 -18.58 3.04 8.23
N LEU A 102 -17.35 2.70 8.63
CA LEU A 102 -16.87 1.32 8.56
C LEU A 102 -17.63 0.38 9.52
N ALA A 103 -18.03 0.87 10.70
CA ALA A 103 -18.82 0.10 11.66
C ALA A 103 -20.19 -0.31 11.11
N GLU A 104 -20.83 0.59 10.37
CA GLU A 104 -22.13 0.36 9.72
C GLU A 104 -22.01 -0.67 8.58
N LEU A 105 -20.89 -0.65 7.85
CA LEU A 105 -20.61 -1.56 6.73
C LEU A 105 -20.14 -2.95 7.18
N VAL A 106 -19.47 -3.02 8.34
CA VAL A 106 -18.82 -4.21 8.87
C VAL A 106 -19.14 -4.31 10.37
N PRO A 107 -20.25 -4.99 10.74
CA PRO A 107 -20.51 -5.32 12.13
C PRO A 107 -19.40 -6.24 12.66
N ALA A 108 -19.15 -6.14 13.98
CA ALA A 108 -18.05 -6.81 14.67
C ALA A 108 -18.06 -8.34 14.56
#